data_AF-A0A3D4QQE1-F1
#
_entry.id   AF-A0A3D4QQE1-F1
#
_cell.length_a   1.000
_cell.length_b   1.000
_cell.length_c   1.000
_cell.angle_alpha   90.00
_cell.angle_beta   90.00
_cell.angle_gamma   90.00
#
_symmetry.space_group_name_H-M   'P 1'
#
loop_
_entity.id
_entity.type
_entity.pdbx_description
1 polymer ?
#
loop_
_entity_poly.entity_id
_entity_poly.type
_entity_poly.pdbx_seq_one_letter_code
_entity_poly.pdbx_strand_id
1 'polypeptide(L)'
;MILWYGGKQSGSDSSKSDGVFLKTDASESLPLLVDKWREKIQLIYLDPPFFTGKKFSFRQKIGKEGWQGSSKHIISHQAYADVWDSRESFLDMLQEVLTLSHQLLKPEGSMFLHLDYRFSAHARLMMDKIFGESNFLNEIVWAYQTGGRTKRYFSRKHDTILFYRKSDEHYFNADEVGKPRGTLKRNNMKKQIGEDGRVFWSIRSNGKEYRYYEDSKVYPSDVWDDISHLHQRDPERTGYDTQKPEALMERILLSASRPGDWIGDFFAGSGTTPAVAQKNGRKWIAMDMSKFSIHVCRKRLLQSSEAKFFCFSDPKLKAQKYEDNNDVEIKITKSNEKTMEVQLLNYQCEPLSEFDYKFFDYIDYWSIGYIRDNEFFSYQETYRSAENPYLKNVLVVGVDKADAEKELACHIIDIYGKQFLLIL
;
A
#
# COMPACT_ATOMS: atom_id res chain seq x y z
N MET A 1 10.98 -12.40 -5.28
CA MET A 1 9.52 -12.47 -5.48
C MET A 1 8.99 -11.21 -6.17
N ILE A 2 8.20 -11.41 -7.22
CA ILE A 2 7.39 -10.40 -7.88
C ILE A 2 5.94 -10.84 -7.78
N LEU A 3 5.05 -9.94 -7.38
CA LEU A 3 3.61 -10.14 -7.33
C LEU A 3 2.95 -9.17 -8.30
N TRP A 4 2.15 -9.70 -9.21
CA TRP A 4 1.34 -8.94 -10.15
C TRP A 4 -0.12 -8.95 -9.70
N TYR A 5 -0.74 -7.79 -9.82
CA TYR A 5 -2.17 -7.57 -9.70
C TYR A 5 -2.74 -7.17 -11.06
N GLY A 6 -3.90 -7.72 -11.40
CA GLY A 6 -4.49 -7.53 -12.72
C GLY A 6 -3.74 -8.27 -13.83
N GLY A 7 -4.14 -8.04 -15.09
CA GLY A 7 -3.83 -8.90 -16.22
C GLY A 7 -2.33 -9.12 -16.52
N LYS A 8 -1.82 -10.35 -16.31
CA LYS A 8 -0.93 -11.03 -17.27
C LYS A 8 -1.50 -12.42 -17.60
N GLN A 9 -2.40 -12.54 -18.58
CA GLN A 9 -2.72 -13.85 -19.18
C GLN A 9 -1.71 -14.08 -20.31
N SER A 10 -0.88 -15.13 -20.27
CA SER A 10 -0.12 -15.49 -21.47
C SER A 10 -1.04 -16.18 -22.50
N GLY A 11 -0.91 -15.64 -23.71
CA GLY A 11 -1.70 -15.69 -24.95
C GLY A 11 -1.31 -14.41 -25.72
N SER A 12 -1.32 -14.36 -27.05
CA SER A 12 -0.64 -13.36 -27.88
C SER A 12 -0.98 -11.87 -27.68
N ASP A 13 -1.88 -11.53 -26.77
CA ASP A 13 -2.17 -10.15 -26.37
C ASP A 13 -1.47 -9.80 -25.06
N SER A 14 -0.57 -8.82 -25.12
CA SER A 14 0.05 -8.21 -23.95
C SER A 14 -1.00 -7.60 -23.02
N SER A 15 -1.60 -8.38 -22.12
CA SER A 15 -2.45 -7.81 -21.09
C SER A 15 -1.53 -7.04 -20.12
N LYS A 16 -1.73 -5.73 -20.04
CA LYS A 16 -0.98 -4.81 -19.18
C LYS A 16 -1.43 -5.06 -17.73
N SER A 17 -0.51 -5.51 -16.87
CA SER A 17 -0.77 -5.57 -15.44
C SER A 17 -1.15 -4.18 -14.92
N ASP A 18 -2.14 -4.13 -14.03
CA ASP A 18 -2.58 -2.89 -13.39
C ASP A 18 -1.68 -2.57 -12.16
N GLY A 19 -0.93 -3.55 -11.66
CA GLY A 19 -0.08 -3.37 -10.49
C GLY A 19 1.05 -4.39 -10.36
N VAL A 20 2.25 -3.94 -9.98
CA VAL A 20 3.39 -4.83 -9.70
C VAL A 20 4.04 -4.49 -8.36
N PHE A 21 4.22 -5.49 -7.52
CA PHE A 21 4.95 -5.41 -6.25
C PHE A 21 6.25 -6.21 -6.34
N LEU A 22 7.38 -5.56 -6.12
CA LEU A 22 8.71 -6.19 -6.09
C LEU A 22 9.17 -6.36 -4.65
N LYS A 23 9.42 -7.60 -4.22
CA LYS A 23 10.05 -7.85 -2.91
C LYS A 23 11.56 -7.76 -3.03
N THR A 24 12.13 -6.58 -2.78
CA THR A 24 13.54 -6.21 -3.06
C THR A 24 13.92 -4.94 -2.31
N ASP A 25 15.20 -4.66 -2.22
CA ASP A 25 15.67 -3.34 -1.79
C ASP A 25 15.46 -2.33 -2.92
N ALA A 26 15.17 -1.08 -2.56
CA ALA A 26 15.01 -0.02 -3.55
C ALA A 26 16.31 0.22 -4.34
N SER A 27 17.47 0.19 -3.66
CA SER A 27 18.79 0.37 -4.29
C SER A 27 19.12 -0.74 -5.29
N GLU A 28 18.65 -1.96 -5.07
CA GLU A 28 18.88 -3.10 -5.97
C GLU A 28 18.05 -3.01 -7.26
N SER A 29 16.77 -2.64 -7.15
CA SER A 29 15.82 -2.77 -8.26
C SER A 29 15.55 -1.48 -9.03
N LEU A 30 15.72 -0.30 -8.41
CA LEU A 30 15.51 0.97 -9.12
C LEU A 30 16.40 1.15 -10.35
N PRO A 31 17.71 0.81 -10.33
CA PRO A 31 18.55 0.91 -11.52
C PRO A 31 17.99 0.10 -12.70
N LEU A 32 17.49 -1.10 -12.42
CA LEU A 32 16.90 -2.00 -13.42
C LEU A 32 15.55 -1.49 -13.95
N LEU A 33 14.79 -0.77 -13.13
CA LEU A 33 13.52 -0.18 -13.54
C LEU A 33 13.72 1.00 -14.48
N VAL A 34 14.77 1.80 -14.29
CA VAL A 34 15.03 3.00 -15.11
C VAL A 34 15.06 2.66 -16.61
N ASP A 35 15.71 1.57 -17.01
CA ASP A 35 15.81 1.18 -18.42
C ASP A 35 14.43 0.96 -19.09
N LYS A 36 13.47 0.43 -18.32
CA LYS A 36 12.13 0.11 -18.82
C LYS A 36 11.10 1.21 -18.57
N TRP A 37 11.27 1.99 -17.51
CA TRP A 37 10.26 2.88 -16.94
C TRP A 37 10.63 4.37 -16.93
N ARG A 38 11.79 4.73 -17.52
CA ARG A 38 12.16 6.13 -17.75
C ARG A 38 10.99 6.92 -18.31
N GLU A 39 10.65 8.02 -17.63
CA GLU A 39 9.58 8.95 -18.01
C GLU A 39 8.18 8.33 -18.18
N LYS A 40 7.84 7.29 -17.41
CA LYS A 40 6.52 6.63 -17.49
C LYS A 40 5.64 6.81 -16.26
N ILE A 41 6.21 7.18 -15.12
CA ILE A 41 5.49 7.30 -13.85
C ILE A 41 4.94 8.73 -13.71
N GLN A 42 3.66 8.86 -13.40
CA GLN A 42 3.02 10.17 -13.19
C GLN A 42 3.34 10.74 -11.81
N LEU A 43 3.28 9.90 -10.79
CA LEU A 43 3.44 10.33 -9.40
C LEU A 43 4.26 9.31 -8.65
N ILE A 44 5.26 9.77 -7.91
CA ILE A 44 6.02 8.93 -6.98
C ILE A 44 5.80 9.48 -5.55
N TYR A 45 5.36 8.62 -4.65
CA TYR A 45 5.31 8.90 -3.21
C TYR A 45 6.40 8.08 -2.53
N LEU A 46 7.23 8.73 -1.71
CA LEU A 46 8.30 8.09 -0.97
C LEU A 46 8.16 8.39 0.52
N ASP A 47 8.18 7.34 1.33
CA ASP A 47 8.21 7.39 2.80
C ASP A 47 9.39 6.52 3.28
N PRO A 48 10.63 6.94 3.00
CA PRO A 48 11.82 6.18 3.36
C PRO A 48 11.96 6.04 4.89
N PRO A 49 12.83 5.14 5.38
CA PRO A 49 13.21 5.13 6.79
C PRO A 49 13.71 6.49 7.26
N PHE A 50 13.52 6.83 8.55
CA PHE A 50 13.87 8.16 9.09
C PHE A 50 15.14 8.13 9.95
N PHE A 51 16.01 7.13 9.79
CA PHE A 51 17.25 6.96 10.56
C PHE A 51 16.99 7.04 12.09
N THR A 52 16.04 6.25 12.56
CA THR A 52 15.59 6.21 13.96
C THR A 52 16.45 5.34 14.86
N GLY A 53 17.25 4.43 14.30
CA GLY A 53 17.95 3.39 15.06
C GLY A 53 17.01 2.35 15.67
N LYS A 54 15.77 2.25 15.18
CA LYS A 54 14.72 1.39 15.74
C LYS A 54 14.41 0.22 14.81
N LYS A 55 13.87 -0.84 15.42
CA LYS A 55 13.22 -1.93 14.72
C LYS A 55 11.72 -1.70 14.75
N PHE A 56 11.08 -1.93 13.62
CA PHE A 56 9.64 -1.82 13.45
C PHE A 56 9.03 -3.20 13.30
N SER A 57 7.77 -3.31 13.68
CA SER A 57 7.07 -4.57 13.82
C SER A 57 5.84 -4.68 12.92
N PHE A 58 5.49 -5.93 12.62
CA PHE A 58 4.20 -6.31 12.07
C PHE A 58 3.48 -7.18 13.09
N ARG A 59 2.33 -6.71 13.56
CA ARG A 59 1.48 -7.42 14.51
C ARG A 59 0.50 -8.33 13.77
N GLN A 60 0.87 -9.59 13.62
CA GLN A 60 0.07 -10.62 12.97
C GLN A 60 -1.00 -11.16 13.94
N LYS A 61 -2.25 -11.10 13.52
CA LYS A 61 -3.40 -11.68 14.26
C LYS A 61 -3.51 -13.17 13.96
N ILE A 62 -3.81 -13.97 14.97
CA ILE A 62 -3.88 -15.44 14.89
C ILE A 62 -5.32 -15.89 15.09
N GLY A 63 -5.77 -16.83 14.26
CA GLY A 63 -7.07 -17.47 14.41
C GLY A 63 -8.25 -16.50 14.40
N LYS A 64 -9.44 -17.01 14.73
CA LYS A 64 -10.65 -16.16 14.77
C LYS A 64 -10.52 -15.07 15.85
N GLU A 65 -9.97 -15.44 16.99
CA GLU A 65 -9.93 -14.64 18.22
C GLU A 65 -9.05 -13.39 18.04
N GLY A 66 -7.90 -13.51 17.38
CA GLY A 66 -7.03 -12.37 17.07
C GLY A 66 -7.69 -11.40 16.11
N TRP A 67 -8.38 -11.92 15.09
CA TRP A 67 -9.12 -11.11 14.12
C TRP A 67 -10.39 -10.46 14.70
N GLN A 68 -10.95 -11.02 15.77
CA GLN A 68 -12.03 -10.42 16.56
C GLN A 68 -11.55 -9.46 17.66
N GLY A 69 -10.24 -9.18 17.73
CA GLY A 69 -9.68 -8.12 18.55
C GLY A 69 -9.05 -8.56 19.88
N SER A 70 -8.89 -9.86 20.12
CA SER A 70 -8.18 -10.33 21.31
C SER A 70 -6.68 -10.12 21.15
N SER A 71 -6.10 -9.25 21.99
CA SER A 71 -4.68 -8.95 21.98
C SER A 71 -3.78 -10.12 22.39
N LYS A 72 -4.35 -11.17 23.01
CA LYS A 72 -3.65 -12.41 23.38
C LYS A 72 -3.31 -13.28 22.17
N HIS A 73 -4.06 -13.13 21.07
CA HIS A 73 -3.89 -13.89 19.84
C HIS A 73 -3.21 -13.03 18.76
N ILE A 74 -2.15 -12.33 19.15
CA ILE A 74 -1.33 -11.49 18.28
C ILE A 74 0.13 -11.83 18.52
N ILE A 75 0.86 -12.15 17.46
CA ILE A 75 2.31 -12.27 17.47
C ILE A 75 2.96 -11.09 16.75
N SER A 76 4.19 -10.79 17.15
CA SER A 76 4.96 -9.68 16.59
C SER A 76 6.10 -10.23 15.75
N HIS A 77 6.15 -9.82 14.48
CA HIS A 77 7.29 -10.08 13.60
C HIS A 77 8.08 -8.80 13.37
N GLN A 78 9.37 -8.92 13.08
CA GLN A 78 10.13 -7.78 12.58
C GLN A 78 9.66 -7.44 11.16
N ALA A 79 9.16 -6.22 10.98
CA ALA A 79 8.76 -5.69 9.68
C ALA A 79 9.99 -5.22 8.91
N TYR A 80 10.73 -4.26 9.49
CA TYR A 80 12.00 -3.74 8.97
C TYR A 80 12.85 -3.19 10.12
N ALA A 81 14.14 -2.97 9.88
CA ALA A 81 15.05 -2.33 10.80
C ALA A 81 15.55 -1.02 10.18
N ASP A 82 15.31 0.10 10.86
CA ASP A 82 15.82 1.42 10.48
C ASP A 82 17.14 1.66 11.23
N VAL A 83 18.10 0.80 10.94
CA VAL A 83 19.44 0.77 11.54
C VAL A 83 20.43 0.84 10.40
N TRP A 84 21.32 1.82 10.48
CA TRP A 84 22.26 2.19 9.43
C TRP A 84 23.66 2.25 10.01
N ASP A 85 24.66 1.89 9.20
CA ASP A 85 26.06 1.90 9.63
C ASP A 85 26.55 3.32 9.93
N SER A 86 26.12 4.30 9.13
CA SER A 86 26.43 5.70 9.31
C SER A 86 25.35 6.62 8.74
N ARG A 87 25.37 7.89 9.15
CA ARG A 87 24.48 8.91 8.58
C ARG A 87 24.72 9.07 7.08
N GLU A 88 25.97 8.98 6.67
CA GLU A 88 26.41 9.10 5.28
C GLU A 88 25.82 7.98 4.43
N SER A 89 25.86 6.72 4.89
CA SER A 89 25.27 5.58 4.17
C SER A 89 23.76 5.75 3.93
N PHE A 90 23.03 6.35 4.89
CA PHE A 90 21.62 6.67 4.74
C PHE A 90 21.39 7.78 3.71
N LEU A 91 22.20 8.84 3.74
CA LEU A 91 22.10 9.95 2.80
C LEU A 91 22.46 9.52 1.38
N ASP A 92 23.44 8.62 1.21
CA ASP A 92 23.83 8.06 -0.09
C ASP A 92 22.69 7.23 -0.69
N MET A 93 22.08 6.34 0.11
CA MET A 93 20.88 5.60 -0.30
C MET A 93 19.75 6.55 -0.71
N LEU A 94 19.47 7.57 0.12
CA LEU A 94 18.41 8.52 -0.18
C LEU A 94 18.71 9.27 -1.49
N GLN A 95 19.94 9.74 -1.69
CA GLN A 95 20.33 10.44 -2.92
C GLN A 95 20.18 9.54 -4.15
N GLU A 96 20.60 8.28 -4.08
CA GLU A 96 20.44 7.30 -5.16
C GLU A 96 18.96 7.10 -5.51
N VAL A 97 18.12 6.79 -4.51
CA VAL A 97 16.69 6.56 -4.70
C VAL A 97 16.00 7.78 -5.30
N LEU A 98 16.28 8.98 -4.80
CA LEU A 98 15.69 10.23 -5.32
C LEU A 98 16.12 10.50 -6.76
N THR A 99 17.40 10.25 -7.08
CA THR A 99 17.95 10.45 -8.43
C THR A 99 17.32 9.49 -9.43
N LEU A 100 17.18 8.21 -9.08
CA LEU A 100 16.56 7.21 -9.95
C LEU A 100 15.06 7.47 -10.08
N SER A 101 14.37 7.81 -8.98
CA SER A 101 12.95 8.18 -9.00
C SER A 101 12.66 9.36 -9.93
N HIS A 102 13.51 10.40 -9.90
CA HIS A 102 13.43 11.53 -10.80
C HIS A 102 13.50 11.11 -12.28
N GLN A 103 14.30 10.10 -12.64
CA GLN A 103 14.39 9.60 -14.03
C GLN A 103 13.15 8.81 -14.47
N LEU A 104 12.41 8.23 -13.53
CA LEU A 104 11.18 7.47 -13.82
C LEU A 104 9.96 8.36 -14.07
N LEU A 105 9.98 9.59 -13.55
CA LEU A 105 8.88 10.54 -13.70
C LEU A 105 8.73 11.04 -15.14
N LYS A 106 7.50 11.03 -15.64
CA LYS A 106 7.10 11.80 -16.83
C LYS A 106 7.46 13.28 -16.67
N PRO A 107 7.64 14.06 -17.75
CA PRO A 107 7.81 15.51 -17.68
C PRO A 107 6.72 16.23 -16.87
N GLU A 108 5.44 15.84 -17.01
CA GLU A 108 4.31 16.36 -16.22
C GLU A 108 4.22 15.82 -14.79
N GLY A 109 5.12 14.90 -14.42
CA GLY A 109 5.06 14.11 -13.20
C GLY A 109 5.49 14.85 -11.93
N SER A 110 5.18 14.23 -10.80
CA SER A 110 5.41 14.82 -9.47
C SER A 110 5.99 13.83 -8.47
N MET A 111 6.74 14.35 -7.51
CA MET A 111 7.22 13.57 -6.37
C MET A 111 6.79 14.18 -5.04
N PHE A 112 6.32 13.31 -4.15
CA PHE A 112 6.00 13.61 -2.76
C PHE A 112 6.96 12.83 -1.87
N LEU A 113 7.83 13.53 -1.14
CA LEU A 113 8.81 12.93 -0.25
C LEU A 113 8.43 13.22 1.21
N HIS A 114 8.02 12.18 1.92
CA HIS A 114 7.62 12.24 3.32
C HIS A 114 8.84 12.04 4.22
N LEU A 115 9.11 13.01 5.09
CA LEU A 115 10.21 12.97 6.04
C LEU A 115 9.82 13.61 7.37
N ASP A 116 10.56 13.28 8.42
CA ASP A 116 10.49 14.01 9.67
C ASP A 116 11.55 15.12 9.77
N TYR A 117 11.46 15.89 10.86
CA TYR A 117 12.33 17.02 11.17
C TYR A 117 13.84 16.75 11.13
N ARG A 118 14.30 15.49 11.18
CA ARG A 118 15.74 15.16 11.20
C ARG A 118 16.38 15.25 9.82
N PHE A 119 15.59 15.02 8.77
CA PHE A 119 16.09 14.88 7.40
C PHE A 119 15.38 15.73 6.38
N SER A 120 14.23 16.34 6.69
CA SER A 120 13.49 17.21 5.75
C SER A 120 14.40 18.26 5.10
N ALA A 121 15.19 19.00 5.88
CA ALA A 121 16.11 20.02 5.36
C ALA A 121 17.25 19.43 4.49
N HIS A 122 17.75 18.24 4.82
CA HIS A 122 18.85 17.61 4.08
C HIS A 122 18.35 17.10 2.73
N ALA A 123 17.20 16.43 2.75
CA ALA A 123 16.54 15.95 1.55
C ALA A 123 16.08 17.11 0.66
N ARG A 124 15.61 18.22 1.23
CA ARG A 124 15.27 19.44 0.47
C ARG A 124 16.44 19.90 -0.40
N LEU A 125 17.62 20.04 0.18
CA LEU A 125 18.81 20.45 -0.57
C LEU A 125 19.25 19.42 -1.62
N MET A 126 19.06 18.12 -1.36
CA MET A 126 19.31 17.08 -2.36
C MET A 126 18.31 17.17 -3.52
N MET A 127 17.04 17.36 -3.21
CA MET A 127 15.96 17.50 -4.19
C MET A 127 16.15 18.75 -5.04
N ASP A 128 16.59 19.88 -4.47
CA ASP A 128 16.93 21.09 -5.24
C ASP A 128 18.05 20.83 -6.25
N LYS A 129 19.05 19.98 -5.93
CA LYS A 129 20.10 19.59 -6.87
C LYS A 129 19.60 18.64 -7.97
N ILE A 130 18.66 17.75 -7.63
CA ILE A 130 18.16 16.71 -8.56
C ILE A 130 17.09 17.27 -9.50
N PHE A 131 16.14 18.02 -8.97
CA PHE A 131 14.98 18.57 -9.68
C PHE A 131 15.21 20.01 -10.16
N GLY A 132 16.12 20.75 -9.53
CA GLY A 132 16.22 22.20 -9.66
C GLY A 132 15.33 22.92 -8.62
N GLU A 133 15.87 23.96 -8.00
CA GLU A 133 15.16 24.72 -6.96
C GLU A 133 13.83 25.33 -7.45
N SER A 134 13.75 25.74 -8.71
CA SER A 134 12.54 26.28 -9.35
C SER A 134 11.41 25.25 -9.54
N ASN A 135 11.70 23.97 -9.28
CA ASN A 135 10.75 22.87 -9.36
C ASN A 135 10.22 22.43 -7.99
N PHE A 136 10.71 23.05 -6.91
CA PHE A 136 10.05 22.96 -5.62
C PHE A 136 8.72 23.71 -5.66
N LEU A 137 7.63 23.03 -5.31
CA LEU A 137 6.30 23.63 -5.25
C LEU A 137 6.00 24.10 -3.83
N ASN A 138 5.84 23.17 -2.89
CA ASN A 138 5.44 23.46 -1.52
C ASN A 138 6.13 22.53 -0.51
N GLU A 139 6.20 23.02 0.72
CA GLU A 139 6.44 22.20 1.91
C GLU A 139 5.08 21.93 2.56
N ILE A 140 4.59 20.70 2.46
CA ILE A 140 3.31 20.32 3.05
C ILE A 140 3.53 19.92 4.51
N VAL A 141 2.84 20.61 5.41
CA VAL A 141 2.83 20.32 6.85
C VAL A 141 1.64 19.42 7.15
N TRP A 142 1.89 18.13 7.36
CA TRP A 142 0.85 17.20 7.79
C TRP A 142 0.76 17.19 9.31
N ALA A 143 -0.16 17.99 9.85
CA ALA A 143 -0.34 18.21 11.28
C ALA A 143 -1.35 17.23 11.88
N TYR A 144 -1.02 16.71 13.07
CA TYR A 144 -1.83 15.74 13.78
C TYR A 144 -1.90 16.07 15.28
N GLN A 145 -3.04 15.73 15.89
CA GLN A 145 -3.29 16.07 17.30
C GLN A 145 -2.66 15.06 18.27
N THR A 146 -2.41 13.84 17.80
CA THR A 146 -1.91 12.70 18.60
C THR A 146 -0.38 12.72 18.75
N GLY A 147 0.19 11.86 19.59
CA GLY A 147 1.65 11.78 19.81
C GLY A 147 2.14 12.42 21.12
N GLY A 148 3.44 12.28 21.38
CA GLY A 148 4.08 12.60 22.65
C GLY A 148 3.89 14.05 23.11
N ARG A 149 3.86 14.24 24.43
CA ARG A 149 3.86 15.55 25.09
C ARG A 149 5.18 15.74 25.81
N THR A 150 5.83 16.87 25.59
CA THR A 150 7.05 17.26 26.29
C THR A 150 6.86 18.62 26.95
N LYS A 151 7.55 18.84 28.07
CA LYS A 151 7.63 20.14 28.75
C LYS A 151 8.94 20.89 28.47
N ARG A 152 9.89 20.25 27.76
CA ARG A 152 11.22 20.81 27.52
C ARG A 152 11.31 21.66 26.24
N TYR A 153 10.41 21.42 25.28
CA TYR A 153 10.31 22.12 24.00
C TYR A 153 8.88 21.95 23.46
N PHE A 154 8.53 22.64 22.37
CA PHE A 154 7.22 22.47 21.75
C PHE A 154 7.03 21.04 21.23
N SER A 155 5.89 20.44 21.55
CA SER A 155 5.61 19.06 21.13
C SER A 155 5.56 18.99 19.61
N ARG A 156 6.28 18.04 19.03
CA ARG A 156 6.28 17.80 17.59
C ARG A 156 4.94 17.17 17.19
N LYS A 157 4.23 17.83 16.29
CA LYS A 157 2.83 17.55 15.93
C LYS A 157 2.59 17.59 14.42
N HIS A 158 3.65 17.46 13.64
CA HIS A 158 3.56 17.34 12.20
C HIS A 158 4.75 16.57 11.65
N ASP A 159 4.53 15.98 10.49
CA ASP A 159 5.57 15.55 9.56
C ASP A 159 5.59 16.49 8.34
N THR A 160 6.68 16.45 7.59
CA THR A 160 6.90 17.30 6.42
C THR A 160 6.85 16.45 5.15
N ILE A 161 6.07 16.87 4.16
CA ILE A 161 6.03 16.25 2.84
C ILE A 161 6.52 17.29 1.83
N LEU A 162 7.67 17.04 1.22
CA LEU A 162 8.22 17.90 0.17
C LEU A 162 7.53 17.57 -1.16
N PHE A 163 6.99 18.58 -1.83
CA PHE A 163 6.29 18.43 -3.10
C PHE A 163 7.08 19.10 -4.24
N TYR A 164 7.54 18.28 -5.19
CA TYR A 164 8.27 18.71 -6.37
C TYR A 164 7.54 18.29 -7.64
N ARG A 165 7.61 19.15 -8.66
CA ARG A 165 7.30 18.78 -10.04
C ARG A 165 8.57 18.38 -10.77
N LYS A 166 8.44 17.54 -11.81
CA LYS A 166 9.56 17.19 -12.69
C LYS A 166 9.97 18.35 -13.61
N SER A 167 8.98 19.07 -14.16
CA SER A 167 9.19 20.20 -15.07
C SER A 167 7.99 21.17 -15.04
N ASP A 168 8.04 22.23 -15.84
CA ASP A 168 6.94 23.18 -16.01
C ASP A 168 5.67 22.59 -16.65
N GLU A 169 5.72 21.37 -17.22
CA GLU A 169 4.55 20.65 -17.75
C GLU A 169 3.63 20.06 -16.66
N HIS A 170 3.98 20.26 -15.39
CA HIS A 170 3.34 19.71 -14.20
C HIS A 170 1.80 19.61 -14.27
N TYR A 171 1.29 18.40 -14.01
CA TYR A 171 -0.14 18.17 -13.81
C TYR A 171 -0.55 18.30 -12.34
N PHE A 172 -1.58 19.11 -12.07
CA PHE A 172 -2.24 19.23 -10.77
C PHE A 172 -3.73 19.53 -10.94
N ASN A 173 -4.57 18.91 -10.11
CA ASN A 173 -6.01 19.09 -10.10
C ASN A 173 -6.54 19.25 -8.67
N ALA A 174 -6.72 20.51 -8.24
CA ALA A 174 -7.28 20.82 -6.93
C ALA A 174 -8.75 20.42 -6.78
N ASP A 175 -9.51 20.35 -7.89
CA ASP A 175 -10.95 20.07 -7.87
C ASP A 175 -11.29 18.66 -7.38
N GLU A 176 -10.39 17.70 -7.55
CA GLU A 176 -10.55 16.33 -7.07
C GLU A 176 -10.41 16.20 -5.54
N VAL A 177 -9.77 17.18 -4.90
CA VAL A 177 -9.54 17.20 -3.45
C VAL A 177 -10.25 18.34 -2.73
N GLY A 178 -10.97 19.17 -3.48
CA GLY A 178 -11.81 20.24 -2.96
C GLY A 178 -13.02 19.70 -2.20
N LYS A 179 -13.20 20.14 -0.95
CA LYS A 179 -14.37 19.80 -0.13
C LYS A 179 -15.32 21.00 -0.07
N PRO A 180 -16.64 20.79 0.10
CA PRO A 180 -17.55 21.89 0.37
C PRO A 180 -17.08 22.69 1.59
N ARG A 181 -17.23 24.02 1.54
CA ARG A 181 -16.89 24.90 2.66
C ARG A 181 -17.54 24.46 3.97
N GLY A 182 -18.78 24.01 3.89
CA GLY A 182 -19.57 23.59 5.03
C GLY A 182 -20.05 24.76 5.89
N THR A 183 -20.52 24.42 7.09
CA THR A 183 -21.26 25.32 7.98
C THR A 183 -20.40 26.09 8.97
N LEU A 184 -19.09 25.81 9.01
CA LEU A 184 -18.19 26.40 9.99
C LEU A 184 -18.01 27.90 9.73
N LYS A 185 -18.40 28.70 10.72
CA LYS A 185 -18.10 30.13 10.73
C LYS A 185 -16.59 30.33 10.78
N ARG A 186 -16.05 31.11 9.84
CA ARG A 186 -14.65 31.56 9.85
C ARG A 186 -14.63 33.07 10.07
N ASN A 187 -13.83 33.55 11.02
CA ASN A 187 -13.74 34.97 11.39
C ASN A 187 -15.10 35.59 11.80
N ASN A 188 -15.22 36.92 11.71
CA ASN A 188 -16.44 37.67 12.02
C ASN A 188 -17.50 37.64 10.90
N MET A 189 -17.56 36.55 10.13
CA MET A 189 -18.54 36.41 9.05
C MET A 189 -19.98 36.27 9.59
N LYS A 190 -20.95 36.77 8.83
CA LYS A 190 -22.39 36.66 9.11
C LYS A 190 -23.02 35.62 8.18
N LYS A 191 -23.77 34.67 8.74
CA LYS A 191 -24.55 33.69 7.98
C LYS A 191 -25.80 34.34 7.40
N GLN A 192 -26.08 34.11 6.12
CA GLN A 192 -27.22 34.64 5.39
C GLN A 192 -27.75 33.57 4.42
N ILE A 193 -28.99 33.73 3.98
CA ILE A 193 -29.63 32.88 2.95
C ILE A 193 -29.95 33.80 1.77
N GLY A 194 -29.50 33.42 0.58
CA GLY A 194 -29.80 34.15 -0.67
C GLY A 194 -31.24 33.95 -1.12
N GLU A 195 -31.68 34.77 -2.07
CA GLU A 195 -33.02 34.64 -2.69
C GLU A 195 -33.20 33.29 -3.41
N ASP A 196 -32.09 32.67 -3.82
CA ASP A 196 -32.02 31.33 -4.41
C ASP A 196 -32.06 30.19 -3.37
N GLY A 197 -32.22 30.51 -2.09
CA GLY A 197 -32.20 29.56 -0.98
C GLY A 197 -30.80 29.08 -0.59
N ARG A 198 -29.73 29.54 -1.25
CA ARG A 198 -28.37 29.11 -0.95
C ARG A 198 -27.82 29.82 0.28
N VAL A 199 -27.15 29.06 1.12
CA VAL A 199 -26.57 29.57 2.37
C VAL A 199 -25.17 30.12 2.10
N PHE A 200 -24.93 31.35 2.53
CA PHE A 200 -23.61 31.98 2.42
C PHE A 200 -23.20 32.72 3.69
N TRP A 201 -21.89 32.87 3.85
CA TRP A 201 -21.24 33.65 4.88
C TRP A 201 -20.69 34.92 4.26
N SER A 202 -20.97 36.10 4.82
CA SER A 202 -20.41 37.35 4.32
C SER A 202 -19.56 38.11 5.32
N ILE A 203 -18.56 38.83 4.81
CA ILE A 203 -17.72 39.77 5.55
C ILE A 203 -17.58 41.04 4.72
N ARG A 204 -17.59 42.19 5.41
CA ARG A 204 -17.25 43.47 4.80
C ARG A 204 -15.80 43.80 5.12
N SER A 205 -15.02 44.11 4.09
CA SER A 205 -13.65 44.60 4.22
C SER A 205 -13.39 45.66 3.17
N ASN A 206 -12.82 46.80 3.57
CA ASN A 206 -12.56 47.96 2.71
C ASN A 206 -13.78 48.39 1.86
N GLY A 207 -14.97 48.44 2.48
CA GLY A 207 -16.21 48.83 1.80
C GLY A 207 -16.80 47.79 0.84
N LYS A 208 -16.11 46.67 0.57
CA LYS A 208 -16.59 45.58 -0.29
C LYS A 208 -17.16 44.44 0.54
N GLU A 209 -18.31 43.92 0.12
CA GLU A 209 -18.87 42.67 0.67
C GLU A 209 -18.28 41.47 -0.09
N TYR A 210 -17.77 40.50 0.67
CA TYR A 210 -17.35 39.20 0.15
C TYR A 210 -18.34 38.14 0.64
N ARG A 211 -18.83 37.30 -0.28
CA ARG A 211 -19.77 36.21 0.01
C ARG A 211 -19.11 34.86 -0.24
N TYR A 212 -19.29 33.93 0.67
CA TYR A 212 -18.75 32.57 0.62
C TYR A 212 -19.86 31.57 0.85
N TYR A 213 -20.25 30.83 -0.19
CA TYR A 213 -21.36 29.87 -0.07
C TYR A 213 -20.89 28.58 0.62
N GLU A 214 -21.78 27.94 1.39
CA GLU A 214 -21.47 26.69 2.11
C GLU A 214 -21.18 25.53 1.15
N ASP A 215 -21.75 25.57 -0.05
CA ASP A 215 -21.58 24.58 -1.13
C ASP A 215 -20.38 24.84 -2.05
N SER A 216 -19.72 26.00 -1.91
CA SER A 216 -18.53 26.32 -2.69
C SER A 216 -17.38 25.40 -2.30
N LYS A 217 -16.68 24.84 -3.29
CA LYS A 217 -15.47 24.06 -3.06
C LYS A 217 -14.40 24.93 -2.42
N VAL A 218 -13.77 24.38 -1.38
CA VAL A 218 -12.57 24.90 -0.74
C VAL A 218 -11.47 23.87 -0.94
N TYR A 219 -10.35 24.33 -1.47
CA TYR A 219 -9.19 23.49 -1.74
C TYR A 219 -8.30 23.43 -0.49
N PRO A 220 -7.67 22.27 -0.20
CA PRO A 220 -6.67 22.17 0.85
C PRO A 220 -5.51 23.15 0.60
N SER A 221 -5.00 23.77 1.67
CA SER A 221 -3.71 24.46 1.62
C SER A 221 -2.56 23.44 1.74
N ASP A 222 -1.33 23.92 1.90
CA ASP A 222 -0.15 23.14 2.25
C ASP A 222 -0.07 22.77 3.75
N VAL A 223 -1.04 23.17 4.57
CA VAL A 223 -1.16 22.74 5.97
C VAL A 223 -2.36 21.80 6.10
N TRP A 224 -2.09 20.52 6.31
CA TRP A 224 -3.11 19.47 6.40
C TRP A 224 -3.31 19.07 7.86
N ASP A 225 -4.37 19.57 8.48
CA ASP A 225 -4.76 19.28 9.87
C ASP A 225 -6.04 18.44 9.97
N ASP A 226 -6.66 18.11 8.82
CA ASP A 226 -7.92 17.37 8.73
C ASP A 226 -7.73 15.86 8.50
N ILE A 227 -6.48 15.40 8.39
CA ILE A 227 -6.13 13.98 8.23
C ILE A 227 -5.36 13.55 9.47
N SER A 228 -5.94 12.68 10.29
CA SER A 228 -5.27 12.18 11.51
C SER A 228 -4.44 10.93 11.25
N HIS A 229 -3.51 10.64 12.17
CA HIS A 229 -2.84 9.35 12.23
C HIS A 229 -3.81 8.20 12.53
N LEU A 230 -3.44 7.01 12.07
CA LEU A 230 -4.20 5.80 12.37
C LEU A 230 -4.09 5.40 13.85
N HIS A 231 -5.24 5.29 14.50
CA HIS A 231 -5.41 4.65 15.78
C HIS A 231 -5.36 3.12 15.65
N GLN A 232 -5.10 2.43 16.76
CA GLN A 232 -4.98 0.96 16.78
C GLN A 232 -6.27 0.24 16.38
N ARG A 233 -7.43 0.88 16.55
CA ARG A 233 -8.76 0.32 16.26
C ARG A 233 -9.33 0.78 14.92
N ASP A 234 -8.58 1.56 14.14
CA ASP A 234 -9.09 2.02 12.85
C ASP A 234 -9.30 0.84 11.90
N PRO A 235 -10.43 0.78 11.16
CA PRO A 235 -10.76 -0.36 10.31
C PRO A 235 -9.70 -0.66 9.24
N GLU A 236 -9.05 0.37 8.69
CA GLU A 236 -8.01 0.21 7.67
C GLU A 236 -6.66 -0.29 8.23
N ARG A 237 -6.52 -0.42 9.56
CA ARG A 237 -5.26 -0.79 10.21
C ARG A 237 -4.91 -2.27 9.95
N THR A 238 -3.75 -2.47 9.35
CA THR A 238 -3.24 -3.81 8.97
C THR A 238 -2.48 -4.53 10.08
N GLY A 239 -1.98 -3.79 11.07
CA GLY A 239 -1.04 -4.29 12.08
C GLY A 239 0.43 -4.02 11.74
N TYR A 240 0.72 -3.53 10.54
CA TYR A 240 2.06 -3.06 10.16
C TYR A 240 2.35 -1.71 10.84
N ASP A 241 3.56 -1.54 11.37
CA ASP A 241 3.98 -0.26 11.95
C ASP A 241 4.10 0.83 10.89
N THR A 242 4.08 2.09 11.32
CA THR A 242 4.24 3.28 10.43
C THR A 242 3.26 3.42 9.25
N GLN A 243 2.22 2.57 9.15
CA GLN A 243 1.15 2.65 8.14
C GLN A 243 0.57 4.06 8.04
N LYS A 244 0.55 4.61 6.83
CA LYS A 244 -0.10 5.88 6.49
C LYS A 244 -1.60 5.66 6.21
N PRO A 245 -2.46 6.63 6.59
CA PRO A 245 -3.90 6.54 6.36
C PRO A 245 -4.24 6.65 4.87
N GLU A 246 -5.26 5.94 4.41
CA GLU A 246 -5.74 5.99 3.03
C GLU A 246 -6.09 7.41 2.61
N ALA A 247 -6.72 8.20 3.48
CA ALA A 247 -7.11 9.58 3.18
C ALA A 247 -5.93 10.50 2.82
N LEU A 248 -4.75 10.26 3.39
CA LEU A 248 -3.52 11.00 3.03
C LEU A 248 -3.10 10.66 1.60
N MET A 249 -3.09 9.37 1.27
CA MET A 249 -2.72 8.90 -0.06
C MET A 249 -3.77 9.31 -1.10
N GLU A 250 -5.06 9.24 -0.78
CA GLU A 250 -6.14 9.68 -1.67
C GLU A 250 -5.96 11.14 -2.05
N ARG A 251 -5.68 12.04 -1.09
CA ARG A 251 -5.43 13.45 -1.39
C ARG A 251 -4.24 13.64 -2.35
N ILE A 252 -3.13 12.95 -2.09
CA ILE A 252 -1.92 13.05 -2.93
C ILE A 252 -2.21 12.52 -4.34
N LEU A 253 -2.77 11.31 -4.46
CA LEU A 253 -3.00 10.66 -5.74
C LEU A 253 -4.04 11.38 -6.59
N LEU A 254 -5.15 11.82 -6.00
CA LEU A 254 -6.23 12.49 -6.73
C LEU A 254 -5.79 13.87 -7.25
N SER A 255 -4.96 14.59 -6.51
CA SER A 255 -4.50 15.93 -6.90
C SER A 255 -3.40 15.93 -7.96
N ALA A 256 -2.60 14.87 -8.08
CA ALA A 256 -1.43 14.86 -8.97
C ALA A 256 -1.37 13.67 -9.94
N SER A 257 -2.49 12.94 -10.13
CA SER A 257 -2.60 11.87 -11.15
C SER A 257 -4.03 11.68 -11.68
N ARG A 258 -4.15 11.03 -12.84
CA ARG A 258 -5.42 10.68 -13.48
C ARG A 258 -5.66 9.16 -13.41
N PRO A 259 -6.90 8.67 -13.50
CA PRO A 259 -7.15 7.25 -13.73
C PRO A 259 -6.33 6.73 -14.91
N GLY A 260 -5.74 5.54 -14.77
CA GLY A 260 -4.86 4.91 -15.75
C GLY A 260 -3.39 5.32 -15.68
N ASP A 261 -3.04 6.40 -14.97
CA ASP A 261 -1.65 6.79 -14.73
C ASP A 261 -0.92 5.79 -13.83
N TRP A 262 0.41 5.71 -13.99
CA TRP A 262 1.28 4.90 -13.14
C TRP A 262 1.74 5.68 -11.92
N ILE A 263 1.62 5.03 -10.76
CA ILE A 263 2.03 5.51 -9.44
C ILE A 263 3.22 4.68 -8.94
N GLY A 264 4.26 5.32 -8.44
CA GLY A 264 5.43 4.66 -7.83
C GLY A 264 5.43 4.80 -6.31
N ASP A 265 5.72 3.70 -5.61
CA ASP A 265 6.03 3.69 -4.18
C ASP A 265 7.19 2.73 -3.90
N PHE A 266 8.35 3.29 -3.56
CA PHE A 266 9.58 2.51 -3.38
C PHE A 266 9.92 2.17 -1.93
N PHE A 267 9.00 2.48 -1.02
CA PHE A 267 9.04 2.11 0.40
C PHE A 267 7.64 1.70 0.85
N ALA A 268 7.06 0.74 0.12
CA ALA A 268 5.62 0.50 0.15
C ALA A 268 5.09 0.06 1.52
N GLY A 269 5.92 -0.60 2.35
CA GLY A 269 5.58 -1.04 3.69
C GLY A 269 4.23 -1.77 3.74
N SER A 270 3.28 -1.18 4.46
CA SER A 270 1.91 -1.70 4.60
C SER A 270 1.07 -1.74 3.30
N GLY A 271 1.55 -1.16 2.20
CA GLY A 271 0.87 -1.14 0.90
C GLY A 271 -0.32 -0.17 0.82
N THR A 272 -0.27 0.97 1.52
CA THR A 272 -1.33 1.99 1.43
C THR A 272 -1.40 2.58 0.03
N THR A 273 -0.28 3.07 -0.52
CA THR A 273 -0.21 3.68 -1.85
C THR A 273 -0.73 2.77 -2.97
N PRO A 274 -0.26 1.52 -3.15
CA PRO A 274 -0.78 0.65 -4.20
C PRO A 274 -2.27 0.32 -4.03
N ALA A 275 -2.75 0.13 -2.79
CA ALA A 275 -4.16 -0.13 -2.53
C ALA A 275 -5.05 1.07 -2.92
N VAL A 276 -4.64 2.29 -2.55
CA VAL A 276 -5.38 3.51 -2.89
C VAL A 276 -5.29 3.83 -4.39
N ALA A 277 -4.12 3.63 -5.01
CA ALA A 277 -3.96 3.78 -6.45
C ALA A 277 -4.93 2.85 -7.19
N GLN A 278 -4.94 1.57 -6.83
CA GLN A 278 -5.82 0.57 -7.43
C GLN A 278 -7.30 0.93 -7.28
N LYS A 279 -7.73 1.26 -6.05
CA LYS A 279 -9.12 1.66 -5.73
C LYS A 279 -9.60 2.86 -6.56
N ASN A 280 -8.68 3.74 -6.95
CA ASN A 280 -8.98 4.93 -7.75
C ASN A 280 -8.71 4.70 -9.25
N GLY A 281 -8.54 3.47 -9.72
CA GLY A 281 -8.33 3.16 -11.13
C GLY A 281 -6.98 3.62 -11.68
N ARG A 282 -5.97 3.80 -10.83
CA ARG A 282 -4.57 4.06 -11.22
C ARG A 282 -3.80 2.74 -11.26
N LYS A 283 -2.74 2.73 -12.05
CA LYS A 283 -1.77 1.64 -12.08
C LYS A 283 -0.65 1.90 -11.10
N TRP A 284 0.05 0.87 -10.65
CA TRP A 284 1.08 1.07 -9.62
C TRP A 284 2.29 0.13 -9.75
N ILE A 285 3.45 0.66 -9.37
CA ILE A 285 4.67 -0.09 -9.12
C ILE A 285 5.11 0.17 -7.68
N ALA A 286 5.16 -0.89 -6.89
CA ALA A 286 5.52 -0.85 -5.49
C ALA A 286 6.72 -1.76 -5.22
N MET A 287 7.54 -1.40 -4.23
CA MET A 287 8.60 -2.29 -3.74
C MET A 287 8.82 -2.15 -2.24
N ASP A 288 9.23 -3.26 -1.63
CA ASP A 288 9.64 -3.32 -0.22
C ASP A 288 10.42 -4.63 0.05
N MET A 289 11.43 -4.59 0.91
CA MET A 289 12.25 -5.77 1.20
C MET A 289 11.54 -6.79 2.11
N SER A 290 10.63 -6.32 2.97
CA SER A 290 9.98 -7.15 3.98
C SER A 290 9.05 -8.17 3.33
N LYS A 291 9.16 -9.43 3.78
CA LYS A 291 8.21 -10.48 3.37
C LYS A 291 6.78 -10.18 3.82
N PHE A 292 6.60 -9.45 4.92
CA PHE A 292 5.27 -9.13 5.42
C PHE A 292 4.61 -8.01 4.61
N SER A 293 5.39 -7.07 4.07
CA SER A 293 4.87 -5.98 3.23
C SER A 293 4.10 -6.49 2.02
N ILE A 294 4.69 -7.43 1.27
CA ILE A 294 4.03 -8.02 0.08
C ILE A 294 2.76 -8.82 0.44
N HIS A 295 2.75 -9.52 1.58
CA HIS A 295 1.59 -10.28 2.03
C HIS A 295 0.46 -9.37 2.54
N VAL A 296 0.79 -8.32 3.29
CA VAL A 296 -0.16 -7.30 3.73
C VAL A 296 -0.75 -6.57 2.52
N CYS A 297 0.09 -6.15 1.57
CA CYS A 297 -0.35 -5.50 0.34
C CYS A 297 -1.30 -6.41 -0.47
N ARG A 298 -0.97 -7.70 -0.63
CA ARG A 298 -1.84 -8.69 -1.28
C ARG A 298 -3.23 -8.72 -0.63
N LYS A 299 -3.30 -8.85 0.70
CA LYS A 299 -4.60 -8.90 1.41
C LYS A 299 -5.40 -7.61 1.27
N ARG A 300 -4.75 -6.44 1.31
CA ARG A 300 -5.43 -5.14 1.07
C ARG A 300 -6.07 -5.09 -0.31
N LEU A 301 -5.32 -5.50 -1.33
CA LEU A 301 -5.78 -5.52 -2.72
C LEU A 301 -6.87 -6.57 -2.96
N LEU A 302 -6.83 -7.72 -2.28
CA LEU A 302 -7.90 -8.74 -2.32
C LEU A 302 -9.22 -8.25 -1.71
N GLN A 303 -9.17 -7.30 -0.78
CA GLN A 303 -10.36 -6.70 -0.16
C GLN A 303 -11.01 -5.65 -1.06
N SER A 304 -10.26 -5.07 -2.01
CA SER A 304 -10.86 -4.22 -3.05
C SER A 304 -11.61 -5.08 -4.07
N SER A 305 -12.91 -4.82 -4.25
CA SER A 305 -13.87 -5.66 -5.00
C SER A 305 -13.64 -5.74 -6.52
N GLU A 306 -12.50 -5.31 -7.03
CA GLU A 306 -12.19 -5.23 -8.47
C GLU A 306 -11.17 -6.29 -8.95
N ALA A 307 -10.73 -7.20 -8.08
CA ALA A 307 -9.65 -8.12 -8.44
C ALA A 307 -10.03 -9.08 -9.57
N LYS A 308 -9.26 -9.05 -10.67
CA LYS A 308 -9.36 -10.00 -11.79
C LYS A 308 -8.58 -11.30 -11.53
N PHE A 309 -7.42 -11.22 -10.88
CA PHE A 309 -6.60 -12.32 -10.34
C PHE A 309 -5.28 -11.78 -9.74
N PHE A 310 -4.56 -12.62 -8.99
CA PHE A 310 -3.16 -12.42 -8.64
C PHE A 310 -2.27 -13.45 -9.33
N CYS A 311 -1.09 -13.00 -9.76
CA CYS A 311 -0.01 -13.87 -10.22
C CYS A 311 1.27 -13.53 -9.47
N PHE A 312 2.11 -14.51 -9.14
CA PHE A 312 3.44 -14.23 -8.61
C PHE A 312 4.51 -15.15 -9.19
N SER A 313 5.74 -14.67 -9.19
CA SER A 313 6.94 -15.46 -9.42
C SER A 313 7.90 -15.23 -8.27
N ASP A 314 8.42 -16.30 -7.70
CA ASP A 314 9.49 -16.21 -6.73
C ASP A 314 10.57 -17.25 -7.03
N PRO A 315 11.73 -16.84 -7.58
CA PRO A 315 12.83 -17.76 -7.87
C PRO A 315 13.32 -18.54 -6.63
N LYS A 316 13.04 -18.03 -5.43
CA LYS A 316 13.39 -18.67 -4.15
C LYS A 316 12.33 -19.65 -3.65
N LEU A 317 11.09 -19.59 -4.17
CA LEU A 317 10.02 -20.51 -3.81
C LEU A 317 9.93 -21.63 -4.85
N LYS A 318 10.55 -22.77 -4.55
CA LYS A 318 10.44 -23.95 -5.41
C LYS A 318 9.09 -24.61 -5.20
N ALA A 319 8.37 -24.85 -6.30
CA ALA A 319 7.22 -25.72 -6.28
C ALA A 319 7.67 -27.16 -5.96
N GLN A 320 6.96 -27.82 -5.07
CA GLN A 320 7.22 -29.21 -4.67
C GLN A 320 6.04 -30.07 -5.11
N LYS A 321 6.26 -31.32 -5.47
CA LYS A 321 5.14 -32.25 -5.66
C LYS A 321 4.50 -32.52 -4.31
N TYR A 322 3.17 -32.56 -4.27
CA TYR A 322 2.42 -32.88 -3.07
C TYR A 322 2.85 -34.22 -2.46
N GLU A 323 3.12 -35.22 -3.29
CA GLU A 323 3.58 -36.56 -2.88
C GLU A 323 4.90 -36.56 -2.08
N ASP A 324 5.74 -35.55 -2.30
CA ASP A 324 7.03 -35.38 -1.62
C ASP A 324 6.92 -34.51 -0.35
N ASN A 325 5.71 -34.02 -0.01
CA ASN A 325 5.48 -33.11 1.11
C ASN A 325 4.80 -33.82 2.29
N ASN A 326 5.39 -33.70 3.49
CA ASN A 326 4.86 -34.27 4.73
C ASN A 326 4.18 -33.24 5.65
N ASP A 327 4.25 -31.95 5.28
CA ASP A 327 3.79 -30.85 6.13
C ASP A 327 2.32 -30.50 5.85
N VAL A 328 1.79 -30.82 4.67
CA VAL A 328 0.46 -30.43 4.22
C VAL A 328 -0.31 -31.67 3.84
N GLU A 329 -1.55 -31.78 4.32
CA GLU A 329 -2.47 -32.86 3.92
C GLU A 329 -3.65 -32.26 3.17
N ILE A 330 -3.84 -32.71 1.92
CA ILE A 330 -4.89 -32.24 1.03
C ILE A 330 -5.69 -33.43 0.52
N LYS A 331 -7.01 -33.24 0.47
CA LYS A 331 -7.94 -34.16 -0.19
C LYS A 331 -8.53 -33.50 -1.42
N ILE A 332 -8.39 -34.16 -2.55
CA ILE A 332 -8.96 -33.74 -3.82
C ILE A 332 -10.17 -34.62 -4.13
N THR A 333 -11.34 -34.01 -4.34
CA THR A 333 -12.57 -34.71 -4.69
C THR A 333 -13.15 -34.11 -5.96
N LYS A 334 -13.40 -34.94 -6.97
CA LYS A 334 -14.10 -34.50 -8.19
C LYS A 334 -15.59 -34.37 -7.88
N SER A 335 -16.10 -33.15 -7.76
CA SER A 335 -17.51 -32.90 -7.41
C SER A 335 -18.45 -33.18 -8.58
N ASN A 336 -18.03 -32.88 -9.82
CA ASN A 336 -18.73 -33.24 -11.07
C ASN A 336 -17.75 -33.17 -12.27
N GLU A 337 -18.24 -33.32 -13.50
CA GLU A 337 -17.40 -33.24 -14.72
C GLU A 337 -16.69 -31.90 -14.91
N LYS A 338 -17.18 -30.82 -14.28
CA LYS A 338 -16.72 -29.44 -14.46
C LYS A 338 -16.04 -28.84 -13.24
N THR A 339 -16.13 -29.43 -12.06
CA THR A 339 -15.55 -28.86 -10.84
C THR A 339 -14.86 -29.89 -9.95
N MET A 340 -13.84 -29.42 -9.26
CA MET A 340 -13.07 -30.19 -8.30
C MET A 340 -12.94 -29.41 -6.98
N GLU A 341 -13.16 -30.12 -5.88
CA GLU A 341 -12.97 -29.62 -4.52
C GLU A 341 -11.58 -29.99 -4.02
N VAL A 342 -10.84 -28.99 -3.55
CA VAL A 342 -9.58 -29.16 -2.86
C VAL A 342 -9.80 -28.79 -1.39
N GLN A 343 -9.68 -29.78 -0.52
CA GLN A 343 -9.86 -29.64 0.92
C GLN A 343 -8.50 -29.69 1.62
N LEU A 344 -8.20 -28.66 2.41
CA LEU A 344 -7.04 -28.68 3.31
C LEU A 344 -7.42 -29.40 4.61
N LEU A 345 -6.77 -30.54 4.86
CA LEU A 345 -7.03 -31.40 6.01
C LEU A 345 -6.09 -31.14 7.17
N ASN A 346 -4.83 -30.78 6.87
CA ASN A 346 -3.82 -30.49 7.89
C ASN A 346 -2.71 -29.58 7.36
N TYR A 347 -2.04 -28.90 8.28
CA TYR A 347 -0.84 -28.10 8.04
C TYR A 347 0.08 -28.18 9.27
N GLN A 348 1.31 -28.66 9.08
CA GLN A 348 2.34 -28.72 10.11
C GLN A 348 3.17 -27.44 10.07
N CYS A 349 3.23 -26.76 11.21
CA CYS A 349 4.14 -25.67 11.43
C CYS A 349 4.66 -25.71 12.87
N GLU A 350 5.63 -24.85 13.16
CA GLU A 350 6.08 -24.63 14.52
C GLU A 350 4.90 -24.13 15.38
N PRO A 351 4.50 -24.87 16.42
CA PRO A 351 3.33 -24.49 17.22
C PRO A 351 3.70 -23.38 18.20
N LEU A 352 2.73 -22.51 18.49
CA LEU A 352 2.81 -21.59 19.62
C LEU A 352 2.39 -22.32 20.88
N SER A 353 3.24 -22.33 21.90
CA SER A 353 3.02 -23.07 23.16
C SER A 353 1.93 -22.49 24.07
N GLU A 354 1.46 -21.27 23.78
CA GLU A 354 0.59 -20.51 24.68
C GLU A 354 -0.90 -20.90 24.57
N PHE A 355 -1.34 -21.50 23.46
CA PHE A 355 -2.75 -21.83 23.21
C PHE A 355 -2.91 -23.13 22.42
N ASP A 356 -4.05 -23.80 22.58
CA ASP A 356 -4.46 -24.96 21.79
C ASP A 356 -4.98 -24.53 20.41
N TYR A 357 -4.08 -24.03 19.57
CA TYR A 357 -4.40 -23.60 18.21
C TYR A 357 -4.60 -24.80 17.29
N LYS A 358 -5.64 -24.72 16.44
CA LYS A 358 -5.81 -25.66 15.34
C LYS A 358 -4.89 -25.27 14.18
N PHE A 359 -4.55 -26.23 13.30
CA PHE A 359 -3.66 -25.94 12.17
C PHE A 359 -4.12 -24.75 11.31
N PHE A 360 -5.44 -24.56 11.14
CA PHE A 360 -6.00 -23.43 10.40
C PHE A 360 -5.70 -22.07 11.02
N ASP A 361 -5.49 -22.00 12.33
CA ASP A 361 -5.19 -20.73 13.02
C ASP A 361 -3.81 -20.21 12.66
N TYR A 362 -2.91 -21.11 12.25
CA TYR A 362 -1.58 -20.78 11.74
C TYR A 362 -1.57 -20.35 10.27
N ILE A 363 -2.70 -20.44 9.56
CA ILE A 363 -2.79 -20.03 8.16
C ILE A 363 -3.40 -18.63 8.09
N ASP A 364 -2.75 -17.75 7.31
CA ASP A 364 -3.22 -16.38 7.07
C ASP A 364 -3.84 -16.23 5.68
N TYR A 365 -3.31 -16.96 4.69
CA TYR A 365 -3.79 -17.00 3.30
C TYR A 365 -3.57 -18.40 2.73
N TRP A 366 -4.54 -18.92 1.99
CA TRP A 366 -4.28 -20.01 1.05
C TRP A 366 -5.13 -19.90 -0.21
N SER A 367 -4.62 -20.47 -1.29
CA SER A 367 -5.28 -20.42 -2.60
C SER A 367 -4.98 -21.63 -3.45
N ILE A 368 -5.91 -21.95 -4.35
CA ILE A 368 -5.72 -22.88 -5.45
C ILE A 368 -5.56 -22.09 -6.74
N GLY A 369 -4.64 -22.54 -7.57
CA GLY A 369 -4.26 -21.91 -8.81
C GLY A 369 -3.56 -22.90 -9.72
N TYR A 370 -2.78 -22.38 -10.65
CA TYR A 370 -1.93 -23.19 -11.52
C TYR A 370 -0.56 -22.55 -11.68
N ILE A 371 0.41 -23.38 -12.01
CA ILE A 371 1.75 -22.95 -12.40
C ILE A 371 1.85 -23.01 -13.92
N ARG A 372 2.40 -21.96 -14.52
CA ARG A 372 2.78 -21.88 -15.93
C ARG A 372 3.99 -20.98 -16.04
N ASP A 373 5.01 -21.37 -16.79
CA ASP A 373 6.23 -20.58 -16.99
C ASP A 373 6.91 -20.12 -15.68
N ASN A 374 6.90 -20.95 -14.64
CA ASN A 374 7.39 -20.63 -13.27
C ASN A 374 6.64 -19.46 -12.58
N GLU A 375 5.44 -19.13 -13.05
CA GLU A 375 4.52 -18.16 -12.45
C GLU A 375 3.31 -18.91 -11.87
N PHE A 376 2.93 -18.60 -10.62
CA PHE A 376 1.70 -19.12 -10.01
C PHE A 376 0.55 -18.12 -10.21
N PHE A 377 -0.56 -18.61 -10.75
CA PHE A 377 -1.78 -17.85 -11.02
C PHE A 377 -2.91 -18.31 -10.10
N SER A 378 -3.39 -17.44 -9.22
CA SER A 378 -4.44 -17.75 -8.25
C SER A 378 -5.84 -17.69 -8.89
N TYR A 379 -6.69 -18.68 -8.60
CA TYR A 379 -8.09 -18.75 -9.06
C TYR A 379 -9.13 -18.59 -7.96
N GLN A 380 -8.86 -19.23 -6.82
CA GLN A 380 -9.69 -19.21 -5.64
C GLN A 380 -8.78 -19.09 -4.45
N GLU A 381 -9.14 -18.19 -3.56
CA GLU A 381 -8.36 -17.88 -2.39
C GLU A 381 -9.27 -17.65 -1.20
N THR A 382 -8.69 -17.82 -0.02
CA THR A 382 -9.30 -17.41 1.22
C THR A 382 -8.20 -16.87 2.13
N TYR A 383 -8.53 -15.82 2.84
CA TYR A 383 -7.61 -15.08 3.69
C TYR A 383 -8.36 -14.52 4.87
N ARG A 384 -7.63 -14.27 5.97
CA ARG A 384 -8.24 -13.64 7.14
C ARG A 384 -8.25 -12.12 6.98
N SER A 385 -9.38 -11.51 7.31
CA SER A 385 -9.57 -10.07 7.38
C SER A 385 -10.40 -9.71 8.62
N ALA A 386 -10.52 -8.41 8.91
CA ALA A 386 -11.40 -7.95 10.00
C ALA A 386 -12.87 -8.26 9.71
N GLU A 387 -13.25 -8.27 8.44
CA GLU A 387 -14.62 -8.55 7.97
C GLU A 387 -14.90 -10.05 7.93
N ASN A 388 -13.93 -10.86 7.50
CA ASN A 388 -14.01 -12.31 7.48
C ASN A 388 -12.84 -12.92 8.25
N PRO A 389 -13.01 -13.23 9.55
CA PRO A 389 -11.95 -13.79 10.36
C PRO A 389 -11.73 -15.28 10.10
N TYR A 390 -12.52 -15.94 9.23
CA TYR A 390 -12.44 -17.38 8.98
C TYR A 390 -11.80 -17.69 7.62
N LEU A 391 -11.14 -18.84 7.55
CA LEU A 391 -10.71 -19.42 6.28
C LEU A 391 -11.67 -20.51 5.85
N LYS A 392 -11.98 -20.56 4.54
CA LYS A 392 -12.58 -21.76 3.96
C LYS A 392 -11.56 -22.89 4.05
N ASN A 393 -12.00 -24.08 4.44
CA ASN A 393 -11.16 -25.29 4.38
C ASN A 393 -11.28 -26.04 3.04
N VAL A 394 -12.27 -25.67 2.22
CA VAL A 394 -12.49 -26.21 0.87
C VAL A 394 -12.49 -25.05 -0.13
N LEU A 395 -11.74 -25.20 -1.22
CA LEU A 395 -11.78 -24.32 -2.39
C LEU A 395 -12.22 -25.13 -3.60
N VAL A 396 -13.12 -24.54 -4.41
CA VAL A 396 -13.73 -25.21 -5.58
C VAL A 396 -13.18 -24.60 -6.85
N VAL A 397 -12.56 -25.41 -7.71
CA VAL A 397 -11.99 -24.95 -8.99
C VAL A 397 -12.64 -25.66 -10.17
N GLY A 398 -12.68 -24.97 -11.31
CA GLY A 398 -13.14 -25.55 -12.58
C GLY A 398 -12.16 -26.57 -13.12
N VAL A 399 -12.65 -27.70 -13.63
CA VAL A 399 -11.84 -28.79 -14.22
C VAL A 399 -11.26 -28.35 -15.57
N ASP A 400 -11.97 -27.50 -16.31
CA ASP A 400 -11.51 -26.84 -17.54
C ASP A 400 -10.30 -25.91 -17.32
N LYS A 401 -10.13 -25.42 -16.09
CA LYS A 401 -8.96 -24.62 -15.70
C LYS A 401 -7.72 -25.46 -15.37
N ALA A 402 -7.88 -26.78 -15.27
CA ALA A 402 -6.82 -27.78 -15.21
C ALA A 402 -6.52 -28.32 -16.63
N ASP A 403 -6.21 -27.42 -17.56
CA ASP A 403 -5.69 -27.80 -18.89
C ASP A 403 -4.48 -28.73 -18.74
N ALA A 404 -4.29 -29.66 -19.68
CA ALA A 404 -3.16 -30.60 -19.68
C ALA A 404 -1.77 -29.91 -19.68
N GLU A 405 -1.69 -28.63 -20.02
CA GLU A 405 -0.45 -27.82 -20.00
C GLU A 405 -0.25 -27.00 -18.70
N LYS A 406 -1.21 -27.02 -17.78
CA LYS A 406 -1.19 -26.21 -16.53
C LYS A 406 -1.11 -27.14 -15.32
N GLU A 407 -0.04 -27.01 -14.53
CA GLU A 407 0.11 -27.78 -13.30
C GLU A 407 -0.77 -27.15 -12.21
N LEU A 408 -1.82 -27.85 -11.79
CA LEU A 408 -2.64 -27.41 -10.66
C LEU A 408 -1.76 -27.32 -9.40
N ALA A 409 -1.89 -26.24 -8.65
CA ALA A 409 -1.10 -26.05 -7.45
C ALA A 409 -1.88 -25.35 -6.34
N CYS A 410 -1.45 -25.59 -5.10
CA CYS A 410 -1.87 -24.81 -3.95
C CYS A 410 -0.74 -23.90 -3.45
N HIS A 411 -1.11 -22.68 -3.05
CA HIS A 411 -0.22 -21.74 -2.38
C HIS A 411 -0.74 -21.48 -0.97
N ILE A 412 0.09 -21.70 0.05
CA ILE A 412 -0.21 -21.45 1.47
C ILE A 412 0.78 -20.42 2.00
N ILE A 413 0.27 -19.44 2.77
CA ILE A 413 1.07 -18.51 3.57
C ILE A 413 0.60 -18.63 5.02
N ASP A 414 1.54 -18.96 5.89
CA ASP A 414 1.28 -19.05 7.32
C ASP A 414 1.47 -17.71 8.05
N ILE A 415 1.13 -17.67 9.33
CA ILE A 415 1.27 -16.50 10.20
C ILE A 415 2.74 -16.04 10.34
N TYR A 416 3.73 -16.90 10.07
CA TYR A 416 5.15 -16.54 10.07
C TYR A 416 5.63 -15.96 8.73
N GLY A 417 4.75 -15.89 7.73
CA GLY A 417 5.09 -15.52 6.36
C GLY A 417 5.93 -16.58 5.64
N LYS A 418 5.93 -17.84 6.10
CA LYS A 418 6.47 -18.98 5.36
C LYS A 418 5.48 -19.31 4.25
N GLN A 419 6.02 -19.57 3.06
CA GLN A 419 5.23 -19.89 1.88
C GLN A 419 5.45 -21.35 1.49
N PHE A 420 4.38 -22.02 1.07
CA PHE A 420 4.42 -23.35 0.47
C PHE A 420 3.71 -23.30 -0.88
N LEU A 421 4.35 -23.89 -1.89
CA LEU A 421 3.79 -24.02 -3.23
C LEU A 421 3.86 -25.50 -3.60
N LEU A 422 2.71 -26.16 -3.67
CA LEU A 422 2.61 -27.60 -3.93
C LEU A 422 1.88 -27.84 -5.23
N ILE A 423 2.47 -28.63 -6.11
CA ILE A 423 1.84 -29.17 -7.32
C ILE A 423 0.99 -30.37 -6.89
N LEU A 424 -0.30 -30.32 -7.22
CA LEU A 424 -1.34 -31.23 -6.74
C LEU A 424 -1.56 -32.43 -7.66
#